data_AF-A0A7K8JHU8-F1
#
_entry.id   AF-A0A7K8JHU8-F1
#
_cell.length_a   1.000
_cell.length_b   1.000
_cell.length_c   1.000
_cell.angle_alpha   90.00
_cell.angle_beta   90.00
_cell.angle_gamma   90.00
#
_symmetry.space_group_name_H-M   'P 1'
#
loop_
_entity.id
_entity.type
_entity.pdbx_description
1 polymer ?
#
loop_
_entity_poly.entity_id
_entity_poly.type
_entity_poly.pdbx_seq_one_letter_code
_entity_poly.pdbx_strand_id
1 'polypeptide(L)'
;VHENSQELFAFEWEKPEIGRKSQLTWTVLPQGFKNSPTIFGNQLAKELEDWRRQQPGGVTLQYVDDILIAAKTRDNCIQFTVSLLNF
;
A
#
# COMPACT_ATOMS: atom_id res chain seq x y z
N VAL A 1 3.36 5.51 -9.91
CA VAL A 1 2.60 5.58 -11.17
C VAL A 1 3.59 5.80 -12.30
N HIS A 2 3.52 5.02 -13.38
CA HIS A 2 4.43 5.19 -14.50
C HIS A 2 4.34 6.62 -15.03
N GLU A 3 5.47 7.22 -15.43
CA GLU A 3 5.55 8.64 -15.82
C GLU A 3 4.51 9.01 -16.88
N ASN A 4 4.37 8.18 -17.92
CA ASN A 4 3.37 8.32 -18.98
C ASN A 4 1.89 8.31 -18.51
N SER A 5 1.61 7.91 -17.27
CA SER A 5 0.26 7.87 -16.71
C SER A 5 0.00 8.97 -15.68
N GLN A 6 1.01 9.77 -15.31
CA GLN A 6 0.86 10.81 -14.30
C GLN A 6 -0.08 11.92 -14.79
N GLU A 7 -0.02 12.30 -16.06
CA GLU A 7 -0.89 13.36 -16.61
C GLU A 7 -2.39 13.04 -16.49
N LEU A 8 -2.76 11.75 -16.44
CA LEU A 8 -4.15 11.31 -16.25
C LEU A 8 -4.75 11.72 -14.90
N PHE A 9 -3.90 12.02 -13.92
CA PHE A 9 -4.31 12.34 -12.55
C PHE A 9 -4.00 13.79 -12.17
N ALA A 10 -3.88 14.67 -13.16
CA ALA A 10 -3.64 16.09 -12.91
C ALA A 10 -4.85 16.78 -12.25
N PHE A 11 -4.59 17.71 -11.34
CA PHE A 11 -5.60 18.54 -10.69
C PHE A 11 -5.10 19.98 -10.53
N GLU A 12 -6.03 20.93 -10.44
CA GLU A 12 -5.70 22.33 -10.17
C GLU A 12 -5.72 22.60 -8.66
N TRP A 13 -4.73 23.37 -8.21
CA TRP A 13 -4.69 23.92 -6.86
C TRP A 13 -4.56 25.44 -6.94
N GLU A 14 -5.44 26.15 -6.25
CA GLU A 14 -5.39 27.60 -6.13
C GLU A 14 -4.82 27.98 -4.77
N LYS A 15 -3.76 28.80 -4.76
CA LYS A 15 -3.22 29.34 -3.50
C LYS A 15 -4.16 30.43 -2.97
N PRO A 16 -4.82 30.24 -1.82
CA PRO A 16 -5.85 31.16 -1.33
C PRO A 16 -5.31 32.58 -1.03
N GLU A 17 -4.01 32.69 -0.73
CA GLU A 17 -3.35 33.95 -0.39
C GLU A 17 -3.09 34.86 -1.61
N ILE A 18 -2.96 34.28 -2.80
CA ILE A 18 -2.45 34.99 -4.00
C ILE A 18 -3.39 34.80 -5.21
N GLY A 19 -4.42 33.96 -5.11
CA GLY A 19 -5.33 33.62 -6.22
C GLY A 19 -4.65 32.90 -7.40
N ARG A 20 -3.40 32.46 -7.23
CA ARG A 20 -2.64 31.82 -8.32
C ARG A 20 -3.00 30.34 -8.39
N LYS A 21 -3.45 29.92 -9.58
CA LYS A 21 -3.67 28.51 -9.93
C LYS A 21 -2.38 27.85 -10.42
N SER A 22 -2.15 26.63 -9.95
CA SER A 22 -1.08 25.74 -10.40
C SER A 22 -1.66 24.35 -10.66
N GLN A 23 -1.14 23.65 -11.66
CA GLN A 23 -1.48 22.24 -11.89
C GLN A 23 -0.50 21.35 -11.13
N LEU A 24 -1.01 20.32 -10.49
CA LEU A 24 -0.27 19.28 -9.78
C LEU A 24 -0.70 17.91 -10.31
N THR A 25 0.11 16.88 -10.08
CA THR A 25 -0.26 15.50 -10.38
C THR A 25 0.30 14.52 -9.36
N TRP A 26 -0.23 13.30 -9.34
CA TRP A 26 0.18 12.21 -8.47
C TRP A 26 1.32 11.39 -9.08
N THR A 27 2.43 11.28 -8.34
CA THR A 27 3.56 10.39 -8.67
C THR A 27 3.33 8.95 -8.17
N VAL A 28 2.47 8.79 -7.16
CA VAL A 28 2.02 7.52 -6.58
C VAL A 28 0.57 7.22 -6.97
N LEU A 29 0.12 6.01 -6.65
CA LEU A 29 -1.23 5.56 -6.99
C LEU A 29 -2.26 6.39 -6.20
N PRO A 30 -3.16 7.15 -6.86
CA PRO A 30 -4.06 8.05 -6.16
C PRO A 30 -5.16 7.28 -5.42
N GLN A 31 -5.54 7.79 -4.25
CA GLN A 31 -6.71 7.31 -3.52
C GLN A 31 -7.98 7.71 -4.27
N GLY A 32 -8.97 6.81 -4.31
CA GLY A 32 -10.22 7.03 -5.05
C GLY A 32 -10.18 6.60 -6.52
N PHE A 33 -9.01 6.24 -7.06
CA PHE A 33 -8.97 5.58 -8.38
C PHE A 33 -9.46 4.13 -8.28
N LYS A 34 -10.39 3.77 -9.17
CA LYS A 34 -11.13 2.49 -9.14
C LYS A 34 -10.23 1.26 -9.06
N ASN A 35 -9.10 1.26 -9.77
CA ASN A 35 -8.21 0.11 -9.81
C ASN A 35 -7.10 0.17 -8.76
N SER A 36 -7.05 1.23 -7.93
CA SER A 36 -6.04 1.34 -6.87
C SER A 36 -6.06 0.16 -5.90
N PRO A 37 -7.23 -0.30 -5.40
CA PRO A 37 -7.31 -1.45 -4.51
C PRO A 37 -6.73 -2.72 -5.12
N THR A 38 -7.05 -3.00 -6.39
CA THR A 38 -6.56 -4.20 -7.08
C THR A 38 -5.06 -4.14 -7.36
N ILE A 39 -4.56 -2.99 -7.83
CA ILE A 39 -3.12 -2.82 -8.14
C ILE A 39 -2.30 -2.96 -6.86
N PHE A 40 -2.69 -2.24 -5.79
CA PHE A 40 -1.99 -2.30 -4.51
C PHE A 40 -2.10 -3.68 -3.86
N GLY A 41 -3.30 -4.24 -3.82
CA GLY A 41 -3.54 -5.57 -3.23
C GLY A 41 -2.71 -6.66 -3.92
N ASN A 42 -2.60 -6.64 -5.24
CA ASN A 42 -1.78 -7.62 -5.98
C ASN A 42 -0.28 -7.47 -5.69
N GLN A 43 0.21 -6.22 -5.60
CA GLN A 43 1.62 -5.98 -5.26
C GLN A 43 1.93 -6.43 -3.84
N LEU A 44 1.07 -6.08 -2.88
CA LEU A 44 1.20 -6.49 -1.48
C LEU A 44 1.10 -8.02 -1.32
N ALA A 45 0.23 -8.69 -2.08
CA ALA A 45 0.12 -10.15 -2.06
C ALA A 45 1.44 -10.83 -2.46
N LYS A 46 2.10 -10.31 -3.50
CA LYS A 46 3.41 -10.81 -3.95
C LYS A 46 4.49 -10.63 -2.87
N GLU A 47 4.55 -9.47 -2.25
CA GLU A 47 5.51 -9.19 -1.17
C GLU A 47 5.25 -10.07 0.06
N LEU A 48 3.98 -10.28 0.41
CA LEU A 48 3.59 -11.18 1.50
C LEU A 48 3.91 -12.64 1.21
N GLU A 49 3.78 -13.10 -0.04
CA GLU A 49 4.21 -14.45 -0.43
C GLU A 49 5.72 -14.65 -0.22
N ASP A 50 6.54 -13.66 -0.58
CA ASP A 50 7.99 -13.72 -0.38
C ASP A 50 8.37 -13.69 1.11
N TRP A 51 7.72 -12.84 1.92
CA TRP A 51 7.89 -12.84 3.38
C TRP A 51 7.49 -14.18 4.01
N ARG A 52 6.35 -14.75 3.61
CA ARG A 52 5.84 -16.04 4.13
C ARG A 52 6.81 -17.20 3.86
N ARG A 53 7.52 -17.18 2.73
CA ARG A 53 8.54 -18.21 2.43
C ARG A 53 9.71 -18.17 3.42
N GLN A 54 10.02 -17.00 3.96
CA GLN A 54 11.12 -16.82 4.92
C GLN A 54 10.70 -17.09 6.37
N GLN A 55 9.40 -16.99 6.69
CA GLN A 55 8.86 -17.08 8.04
C GLN A 55 7.78 -18.18 8.20
N PRO A 56 8.15 -19.48 8.14
CA PRO A 56 7.19 -20.56 8.28
C PRO A 56 6.72 -20.69 9.74
N GLY A 57 5.41 -20.53 10.00
CA GLY A 57 4.82 -20.88 11.31
C GLY A 57 3.54 -20.11 11.71
N GLY A 58 3.27 -18.95 11.10
CA GLY A 58 2.05 -18.17 11.30
C GLY A 58 1.05 -18.30 10.15
N VAL A 59 -0.18 -17.86 10.37
CA VAL A 59 -1.20 -17.66 9.33
C VAL A 59 -1.29 -16.18 9.04
N THR A 60 -1.30 -15.81 7.75
CA THR A 60 -1.62 -14.44 7.32
C THR A 60 -2.78 -14.45 6.33
N LEU A 61 -3.66 -13.46 6.46
CA LEU A 61 -4.78 -13.21 5.55
C LEU A 61 -4.72 -11.75 5.13
N GLN A 62 -4.84 -11.48 3.83
CA GLN A 62 -4.82 -10.14 3.26
C GLN A 62 -6.18 -9.80 2.69
N TYR A 63 -6.66 -8.59 2.97
CA TYR A 63 -7.82 -7.99 2.33
C TYR A 63 -7.44 -6.59 1.84
N VAL A 64 -7.11 -6.48 0.55
CA VAL A 64 -6.62 -5.23 -0.06
C VAL A 64 -5.39 -4.70 0.68
N ASP A 65 -5.55 -3.68 1.52
CA ASP A 65 -4.55 -3.02 2.36
C ASP A 65 -4.53 -3.52 3.82
N ASP A 66 -5.52 -4.29 4.24
CA ASP A 66 -5.58 -4.90 5.56
C ASP A 66 -4.84 -6.25 5.59
N ILE A 67 -4.08 -6.48 6.66
CA ILE A 67 -3.37 -7.74 6.92
C ILE A 67 -3.72 -8.25 8.31
N LEU A 68 -4.26 -9.46 8.38
CA LEU A 68 -4.45 -10.21 9.61
C LEU A 68 -3.28 -11.20 9.79
N ILE A 69 -2.65 -11.16 10.96
CA ILE A 69 -1.61 -12.11 11.38
C ILE A 69 -2.15 -12.92 12.56
N ALA A 70 -2.06 -14.24 12.48
CA ALA A 70 -2.46 -15.15 13.55
C ALA A 70 -1.37 -16.19 13.84
N ALA A 71 -1.12 -16.42 15.13
CA ALA A 71 -0.18 -17.43 15.61
C ALA A 71 -0.72 -18.13 16.86
N LYS A 72 -0.16 -19.30 17.19
CA LYS A 72 -0.63 -20.13 18.33
C LYS A 72 -0.37 -19.49 19.70
N THR A 73 0.68 -18.69 19.83
CA THR A 73 1.08 -18.02 21.07
C THR A 73 1.20 -16.52 20.85
N ARG A 74 1.02 -15.75 21.93
CA ARG A 74 1.19 -14.30 21.92
C ARG A 74 2.59 -13.90 21.48
N ASP A 75 3.61 -14.57 22.01
CA ASP A 75 5.01 -14.24 21.72
C ASP A 75 5.34 -14.46 20.24
N ASN A 76 4.89 -15.57 19.65
CA ASN A 76 5.06 -15.80 18.22
C ASN A 76 4.29 -14.76 17.40
N CYS A 77 3.07 -14.39 17.83
CA CYS A 77 2.29 -13.37 17.14
C CYS A 77 3.03 -12.02 17.10
N ILE A 78 3.61 -11.61 18.24
CA ILE A 78 4.41 -10.37 18.32
C ILE A 78 5.66 -10.47 17.44
N GLN A 79 6.38 -11.60 17.48
CA GLN A 79 7.55 -11.82 16.65
C GLN A 79 7.22 -11.74 15.16
N PHE A 80 6.12 -12.36 14.71
CA PHE A 80 5.68 -12.28 13.32
C PHE A 80 5.27 -10.87 12.92
N THR A 81 4.53 -10.15 13.78
CA THR A 81 4.17 -8.76 13.50
C THR A 81 5.42 -7.88 13.35
N VAL A 82 6.39 -8.01 14.27
CA VAL A 82 7.65 -7.25 14.19
C VAL A 82 8.46 -7.64 12.95
N SER A 83 8.51 -8.92 12.60
CA SER A 83 9.20 -9.37 11.38
C SER A 83 8.55 -8.81 10.11
N LEU A 84 7.21 -8.79 10.03
CA LEU A 84 6.50 -8.27 8.87
C LEU A 84 6.69 -6.75 8.72
N LEU A 85 6.63 -6.00 9.82
CA LEU A 85 6.79 -4.53 9.79
C LEU A 85 8.22 -4.09 9.45
N ASN A 86 9.21 -4.98 9.55
CA ASN A 86 10.62 -4.71 9.24
C ASN A 86 11.11 -5.41 7.96
N PHE A 87 10.21 -6.07 7.21
CA PHE A 87 10.51 -6.71 5.94
C PHE A 87 10.66 -5.67 4.82
#